data_AF-A0A538LZK9-F1
#
_entry.id   AF-A0A538LZK9-F1
#
_cell.length_a   1.000
_cell.length_b   1.000
_cell.length_c   1.000
_cell.angle_alpha   90.00
_cell.angle_beta   90.00
_cell.angle_gamma   90.00
#
_symmetry.space_group_name_H-M   'P 1'
#
loop_
_entity.id
_entity.type
_entity.pdbx_description
1 polymer ?
#
loop_
_entity_poly.entity_id
_entity_poly.type
_entity_poly.pdbx_seq_one_letter_code
_entity_poly.pdbx_strand_id
1 'polypeptide(L)'
;MLGTFAWVLGTLAAILERYEDSERHFATAAAIDEHLGAPVFLAHARSGWARALIARGRPEDLERAQPMLEQAEKVAGRLGAGRITREVEVSRAALSATGA
;
A
#
# COMPACT_ATOMS: atom_id res chain seq x y z
N MET A 1 4.03 -1.17 -16.64
CA MET A 1 5.16 -1.96 -16.08
C MET A 1 6.04 -1.17 -15.11
N LEU A 2 6.33 0.12 -15.35
CA LEU A 2 7.14 0.93 -14.42
C LEU A 2 6.59 0.99 -12.98
N GLY A 3 5.26 1.03 -12.81
CA GLY A 3 4.64 1.02 -11.47
C GLY A 3 4.98 -0.22 -10.64
N THR A 4 5.13 -1.38 -11.28
CA THR A 4 5.50 -2.63 -10.59
C THR A 4 6.94 -2.59 -10.06
N PHE A 5 7.88 -2.04 -10.82
CA PHE A 5 9.27 -1.89 -10.36
C PHE A 5 9.37 -0.92 -9.19
N ALA A 6 8.68 0.21 -9.27
CA ALA A 6 8.60 1.17 -8.18
C ALA A 6 7.98 0.53 -6.91
N TRP A 7 6.95 -0.31 -7.06
CA TRP A 7 6.37 -1.04 -5.94
C TRP A 7 7.35 -2.02 -5.26
N VAL A 8 8.11 -2.79 -6.05
CA VAL A 8 9.12 -3.71 -5.51
C VAL A 8 10.21 -2.95 -4.77
N LEU A 9 10.67 -1.83 -5.32
CA LEU A 9 11.66 -0.96 -4.67
C LEU A 9 11.12 -0.36 -3.37
N GLY A 10 9.85 0.07 -3.36
CA GLY A 10 9.19 0.56 -2.14
C GLY A 10 9.12 -0.50 -1.04
N THR A 11 8.80 -1.73 -1.42
CA THR A 11 8.73 -2.87 -0.50
C THR A 11 10.11 -3.23 0.05
N LEU A 12 11.13 -3.30 -0.80
CA LEU A 12 12.50 -3.59 -0.38
C LEU A 12 13.05 -2.49 0.54
N ALA A 13 12.81 -1.22 0.21
CA ALA A 13 13.23 -0.10 1.05
C ALA A 13 12.55 -0.14 2.43
N ALA A 14 11.28 -0.53 2.51
CA ALA A 14 10.59 -0.73 3.79
C ALA A 14 11.23 -1.85 4.64
N ILE A 15 11.59 -2.98 4.01
CA ILE A 15 12.28 -4.09 4.69
C ILE A 15 13.66 -3.66 5.21
N LEU A 16 14.35 -2.77 4.48
CA LEU A 16 15.63 -2.20 4.88
C LEU A 16 15.48 -0.99 5.83
N GLU A 17 14.26 -0.70 6.31
CA GLU A 17 13.93 0.42 7.19
C GLU A 17 14.29 1.80 6.61
N ARG A 18 14.43 1.90 5.28
CA ARG A 18 14.65 3.14 4.53
C ARG A 18 13.30 3.74 4.14
N TYR A 19 12.57 4.19 5.15
CA TYR A 19 11.16 4.53 4.97
C TYR A 19 10.91 5.71 4.03
N GLU A 20 11.79 6.71 4.01
CA GLU A 20 11.67 7.85 3.09
C GLU A 20 11.82 7.41 1.63
N ASP A 21 12.76 6.51 1.35
CA ASP A 21 12.92 5.90 0.03
C ASP A 21 11.72 5.03 -0.32
N SER A 22 11.22 4.26 0.65
CA SER A 22 10.03 3.44 0.50
C SER A 22 8.82 4.26 0.06
N GLU A 23 8.53 5.36 0.78
CA GLU A 23 7.42 6.26 0.45
C GLU A 23 7.57 6.88 -0.93
N ARG A 24 8.78 7.34 -1.31
CA ARG A 24 9.04 7.89 -2.64
C ARG A 24 8.76 6.88 -3.76
N HIS A 25 9.19 5.63 -3.56
CA HIS A 25 8.96 4.56 -4.52
C HIS A 25 7.48 4.18 -4.63
N PHE A 26 6.75 4.09 -3.51
CA PHE A 26 5.30 3.83 -3.55
C PHE A 26 4.50 4.99 -4.15
N ALA A 27 4.86 6.24 -3.85
CA ALA A 27 4.25 7.41 -4.47
C ALA A 27 4.44 7.39 -5.99
N THR A 28 5.64 7.03 -6.45
CA THR A 28 5.92 6.87 -7.88
C THR A 28 5.07 5.76 -8.51
N ALA A 29 4.96 4.60 -7.85
CA ALA A 29 4.12 3.50 -8.33
C ALA A 29 2.66 3.93 -8.48
N ALA A 30 2.10 4.55 -7.44
CA ALA A 30 0.72 5.03 -7.43
C ALA A 30 0.46 6.09 -8.51
N ALA A 31 1.36 7.06 -8.69
CA ALA A 31 1.22 8.09 -9.72
C ALA A 31 1.21 7.51 -11.14
N ILE A 32 2.07 6.52 -11.41
CA ILE A 32 2.11 5.82 -12.71
C ILE A 32 0.80 5.06 -12.93
N ASP A 33 0.34 4.28 -11.95
CA ASP A 33 -0.85 3.45 -12.10
C ASP A 33 -2.13 4.29 -12.19
N GLU A 34 -2.17 5.45 -11.53
CA GLU A 34 -3.25 6.44 -11.67
C GLU A 34 -3.26 7.07 -13.06
N HIS A 35 -2.10 7.50 -13.57
CA HIS A 35 -1.98 8.05 -14.92
C HIS A 35 -2.40 7.07 -16.01
N LEU A 36 -2.12 5.77 -15.81
CA LEU A 36 -2.48 4.71 -16.75
C LEU A 36 -3.94 4.25 -16.63
N GLY A 37 -4.73 4.83 -15.71
CA GLY A 37 -6.12 4.40 -15.49
C GLY A 37 -6.23 2.94 -15.06
N ALA A 38 -5.26 2.48 -14.25
CA ALA A 38 -5.06 1.08 -13.90
C ALA A 38 -5.47 0.83 -12.43
N PRO A 39 -6.79 0.72 -12.12
CA PRO A 39 -7.29 0.74 -10.75
C PRO A 39 -6.79 -0.44 -9.90
N VAL A 40 -6.65 -1.64 -10.48
CA VAL A 40 -6.13 -2.82 -9.76
C VAL A 40 -4.67 -2.61 -9.35
N PHE A 41 -3.85 -2.06 -10.23
CA PHE A 41 -2.45 -1.79 -9.93
C PHE A 41 -2.29 -0.65 -8.93
N LEU A 42 -3.11 0.40 -9.04
CA LEU A 42 -3.17 1.48 -8.06
C LEU A 42 -3.58 0.97 -6.66
N ALA A 43 -4.60 0.12 -6.59
CA ALA A 43 -5.02 -0.52 -5.35
C ALA A 43 -3.91 -1.38 -4.74
N HIS A 44 -3.18 -2.12 -5.57
CA HIS A 44 -2.02 -2.89 -5.14
C HIS A 44 -0.87 -2.02 -4.62
N ALA A 45 -0.60 -0.89 -5.29
CA ALA A 45 0.42 0.05 -4.84
C ALA A 45 0.07 0.65 -3.47
N ARG A 46 -1.19 1.07 -3.31
CA ARG A 46 -1.72 1.61 -2.05
C ARG A 46 -1.74 0.57 -0.93
N SER A 47 -2.07 -0.69 -1.20
CA SER A 47 -2.04 -1.74 -0.17
C SER A 47 -0.62 -2.03 0.33
N GLY A 48 0.36 -2.09 -0.59
CA GLY A 48 1.77 -2.27 -0.21
C GLY A 48 2.34 -1.08 0.58
N TRP A 49 1.97 0.14 0.19
CA TRP A 49 2.38 1.35 0.91
C TRP A 49 1.78 1.40 2.32
N ALA A 50 0.47 1.15 2.45
CA ALA A 50 -0.20 1.09 3.75
C ALA A 50 0.47 0.09 4.70
N ARG A 51 0.83 -1.09 4.19
CA ARG A 51 1.57 -2.09 4.97
C ARG A 51 2.92 -1.58 5.46
N ALA A 52 3.68 -0.88 4.61
CA ALA A 52 4.97 -0.32 5.00
C ALA A 52 4.82 0.78 6.07
N LEU A 53 3.79 1.62 5.96
CA LEU A 53 3.44 2.64 6.95
C LEU A 53 3.08 2.01 8.31
N ILE A 54 2.23 0.98 8.31
CA ILE A 54 1.86 0.24 9.52
C ILE A 54 3.08 -0.41 10.17
N ALA A 55 3.99 -0.98 9.37
CA ALA A 55 5.23 -1.56 9.89
C ALA A 55 6.18 -0.52 10.52
N ARG A 56 6.17 0.74 10.05
CA ARG A 56 6.91 1.84 10.66
C ARG A 56 6.28 2.31 11.97
N GLY A 57 4.95 2.28 12.05
CA GLY A 57 4.20 2.38 13.32
C GLY A 57 4.11 3.76 13.95
N ARG A 58 4.39 4.86 13.23
CA ARG A 58 4.13 6.21 13.77
C ARG A 58 2.64 6.52 13.73
N PRO A 59 2.09 7.31 14.66
CA PRO A 59 0.66 7.67 14.65
C PRO A 59 0.19 8.23 13.30
N GLU A 60 0.99 9.11 12.69
CA GLU A 60 0.67 9.72 11.39
C GLU A 60 0.68 8.70 10.24
N ASP A 61 1.43 7.61 10.40
CA ASP A 61 1.47 6.52 9.42
C ASP A 61 0.21 5.68 9.46
N LEU A 62 -0.29 5.40 10.66
CA LEU A 62 -1.52 4.66 10.88
C LEU A 62 -2.71 5.42 10.30
N GLU A 63 -2.78 6.73 10.57
CA GLU A 63 -3.80 7.63 10.01
C GLU A 63 -3.76 7.67 8.48
N ARG A 64 -2.56 7.67 7.88
CA ARG A 64 -2.40 7.63 6.42
C ARG A 64 -2.68 6.27 5.79
N ALA A 65 -2.38 5.18 6.48
CA ALA A 65 -2.57 3.83 5.99
C ALA A 65 -4.06 3.46 5.86
N GLN A 66 -4.89 3.96 6.78
CA GLN A 66 -6.33 3.64 6.81
C GLN A 66 -7.08 3.98 5.50
N PRO A 67 -7.06 5.22 4.98
CA PRO A 67 -7.75 5.54 3.72
C PRO A 67 -7.16 4.80 2.51
N MET A 68 -5.87 4.43 2.54
CA MET A 68 -5.26 3.63 1.48
C MET A 68 -5.84 2.21 1.43
N LEU A 69 -6.01 1.57 2.59
CA LEU A 69 -6.62 0.24 2.70
C LEU A 69 -8.09 0.26 2.27
N GLU A 70 -8.85 1.28 2.66
CA GLU A 70 -10.26 1.44 2.23
C GLU A 70 -10.40 1.54 0.71
N GLN A 71 -9.52 2.30 0.06
CA GLN A 71 -9.53 2.43 -1.40
C GLN A 71 -9.15 1.11 -2.08
N ALA A 72 -8.12 0.42 -1.56
CA ALA A 72 -7.71 -0.88 -2.09
C ALA A 72 -8.83 -1.93 -1.95
N GLU A 73 -9.53 -1.94 -0.82
CA GLU A 73 -10.66 -2.83 -0.55
C GLU A 73 -11.82 -2.61 -1.52
N LYS A 74 -12.22 -1.35 -1.74
CA LYS A 74 -13.28 -0.99 -2.70
C LYS A 74 -12.97 -1.52 -4.10
N VAL A 75 -11.73 -1.36 -4.55
CA VAL A 75 -11.30 -1.86 -5.86
C VAL A 75 -11.27 -3.39 -5.89
N ALA A 76 -10.73 -4.02 -4.85
CA ALA A 76 -10.62 -5.47 -4.77
C ALA A 76 -11.99 -6.16 -4.77
N GLY A 77 -12.95 -5.62 -4.01
CA GLY A 77 -14.33 -6.11 -3.98
C GLY A 77 -15.04 -5.93 -5.33
N ARG A 78 -14.86 -4.79 -6.00
CA ARG A 78 -15.49 -4.52 -7.31
C ARG A 78 -14.94 -5.41 -8.43
N LEU A 79 -13.65 -5.75 -8.39
CA LEU A 79 -12.94 -6.39 -9.51
C LEU A 79 -12.50 -7.84 -9.21
N GLY A 80 -12.86 -8.40 -8.05
CA GLY A 80 -12.50 -9.77 -7.67
C GLY A 80 -11.00 -9.98 -7.47
N ALA A 81 -10.26 -8.96 -7.03
CA ALA A 81 -8.80 -9.02 -6.91
C ALA A 81 -8.38 -9.69 -5.59
N GLY A 82 -8.55 -11.01 -5.48
CA GLY A 82 -8.39 -11.76 -4.23
C GLY A 82 -7.04 -11.60 -3.52
N ARG A 83 -5.96 -11.38 -4.26
CA ARG A 83 -4.65 -11.08 -3.65
C ARG A 83 -4.65 -9.76 -2.88
N ILE A 84 -5.30 -8.73 -3.42
CA ILE A 84 -5.41 -7.41 -2.77
C ILE A 84 -6.33 -7.53 -1.56
N THR A 85 -7.45 -8.26 -1.67
CA THR A 85 -8.33 -8.55 -0.52
C THR A 85 -7.55 -9.12 0.65
N ARG A 86 -6.77 -10.18 0.42
CA ARG A 86 -5.95 -10.81 1.46
C ARG A 86 -4.92 -9.86 2.07
N GLU A 87 -4.26 -9.05 1.25
CA GLU A 87 -3.26 -8.08 1.74
C GLU A 87 -3.91 -7.01 2.62
N VAL A 88 -5.10 -6.53 2.23
CA VAL A 88 -5.88 -5.57 3.02
C VAL A 88 -6.29 -6.15 4.36
N GLU A 89 -6.79 -7.39 4.38
CA GLU A 89 -7.20 -8.08 5.61
C GLU A 89 -6.01 -8.21 6.60
N VAL A 90 -4.85 -8.67 6.11
CA VAL A 90 -3.63 -8.80 6.91
C VAL A 90 -3.19 -7.44 7.45
N SER A 91 -3.22 -6.40 6.62
CA SER A 91 -2.80 -5.06 7.01
C SER A 91 -3.76 -4.42 8.02
N ARG A 92 -5.08 -4.64 7.88
CA ARG A 92 -6.07 -4.18 8.86
C ARG A 92 -5.88 -4.85 10.21
N ALA A 93 -5.61 -6.16 10.23
CA ALA A 93 -5.33 -6.86 11.48
C ALA A 93 -4.09 -6.29 12.19
N ALA A 94 -3.03 -5.99 11.44
CA ALA A 94 -1.83 -5.34 11.98
C ALA A 94 -2.12 -3.93 12.51
N LEU A 95 -2.84 -3.10 11.75
CA LEU A 95 -3.22 -1.74 12.15
C LEU A 95 -4.00 -1.72 13.48
N SER A 96 -4.98 -2.61 13.63
CA SER A 96 -5.75 -2.74 14.88
C SER A 96 -4.91 -3.17 16.07
N ALA A 97 -3.83 -3.93 15.84
CA ALA A 97 -2.90 -4.35 16.89
C ALA A 97 -1.89 -3.25 17.28
N THR A 98 -1.60 -2.31 16.36
CA THR A 98 -0.69 -1.18 16.62
C THR A 98 -1.41 0.04 17.22
N GLY A 99 -2.71 0.19 16.96
CA GLY A 99 -3.53 1.28 17.51
C GLY A 99 -4.18 0.98 18.88
N ALA A 100 -3.99 -0.23 19.43
CA ALA A 100 -4.45 -0.64 20.76
C ALA A 100 -3.33 -0.53 21.80
#